data_AF-A0A672QIB1-F1
#
_entry.id   AF-A0A672QIB1-F1
#
_cell.length_a   1.000
_cell.length_b   1.000
_cell.length_c   1.000
_cell.angle_alpha   90.00
_cell.angle_beta   90.00
_cell.angle_gamma   90.00
#
_symmetry.space_group_name_H-M   'P 1'
#
loop_
_entity.id
_entity.type
_entity.pdbx_description
1 polymer ?
#
loop_
_entity_poly.entity_id
_entity_poly.type
_entity_poly.pdbx_seq_one_letter_code
_entity_poly.pdbx_strand_id
1 'polypeptide(L)'
;LLMSGQIRSASHADCQVTEECHAPAEVELMELGPLLEEKGPIGAKGVQSEGASGLADDEEEDEEIGEVLTLPLQAHHAMEKMEEFVHKVWEGRWRVIPFHVLPEWLKDNDYLLHGHRPPMPSFRACFGSIFRIHTETGNIWTHLLGLILFLCLGTLTMLRPNMYFMAPLQEKVVFGMFFLGAVLCLSFSWLFHTVYCHSEKVSRTFSKLDYSGIALLIMGSFVPWLYYSFYCSPQPRLIYLTIVCVLGIAAIVVAQWDRFSTPRHRPTRAGVFMGLGLSGIVPTMHFTIEEGFVKATTVGQMGWFYLMGAMYITGAGLYAARIPERYFPGKCDIWFHSHQIFHVLVVAAAFIHFYGVSNLQEFRYGLEGGCTDDTLL
;
A
#
# COMPACT_ATOMS: atom_id res chain seq x y z
N LEU A 1 -6.39 -4.85 68.48
CA LEU A 1 -4.98 -5.28 68.29
C LEU A 1 -5.01 -6.67 67.68
N LEU A 2 -5.06 -6.70 66.34
CA LEU A 2 -4.02 -7.22 65.42
C LEU A 2 -4.08 -8.75 65.30
N MET A 3 -4.85 -9.26 64.34
CA MET A 3 -4.55 -9.52 62.92
C MET A 3 -3.71 -10.78 62.68
N SER A 4 -4.37 -11.70 61.99
CA SER A 4 -3.98 -13.04 61.56
C SER A 4 -4.19 -13.11 60.05
N GLY A 5 -3.38 -13.93 59.38
CA GLY A 5 -3.97 -14.92 58.48
C GLY A 5 -3.90 -14.68 56.97
N GLN A 6 -3.08 -15.53 56.36
CA GLN A 6 -2.92 -15.86 54.95
C GLN A 6 -4.18 -16.26 54.16
N ILE A 7 -4.15 -15.93 52.85
CA ILE A 7 -4.41 -16.75 51.64
C ILE A 7 -5.79 -17.44 51.49
N ARG A 8 -6.52 -17.14 50.39
CA ARG A 8 -6.87 -18.07 49.28
C ARG A 8 -7.82 -17.44 48.24
N SER A 9 -7.69 -17.93 47.01
CA SER A 9 -8.52 -17.66 45.84
C SER A 9 -9.85 -18.43 45.88
N ALA A 10 -10.83 -17.97 45.09
CA ALA A 10 -11.75 -18.81 44.33
C ALA A 10 -12.60 -17.97 43.36
N SER A 11 -12.89 -18.60 42.23
CA SER A 11 -13.66 -18.20 41.06
C SER A 11 -15.17 -18.44 41.18
N HIS A 12 -15.90 -17.91 40.19
CA HIS A 12 -17.14 -18.39 39.55
C HIS A 12 -18.50 -17.72 39.88
N ALA A 13 -19.15 -17.35 38.77
CA ALA A 13 -20.58 -17.45 38.42
C ALA A 13 -21.51 -16.24 38.66
N ASP A 14 -21.83 -15.62 37.52
CA ASP A 14 -23.12 -15.12 37.02
C ASP A 14 -24.30 -14.92 38.00
N CYS A 15 -24.86 -13.71 37.97
CA CYS A 15 -26.28 -13.49 38.19
C CYS A 15 -26.80 -12.36 37.28
N GLN A 16 -27.91 -12.65 36.61
CA GLN A 16 -28.58 -11.85 35.59
C GLN A 16 -29.72 -11.01 36.21
N VAL A 17 -29.87 -9.77 35.69
CA VAL A 17 -31.13 -9.08 35.33
C VAL A 17 -31.90 -8.23 36.38
N THR A 18 -32.20 -7.00 35.92
CA THR A 18 -33.30 -6.02 36.20
C THR A 18 -33.21 -4.90 37.26
N GLU A 19 -33.39 -3.70 36.71
CA GLU A 19 -34.10 -2.47 37.16
C GLU A 19 -33.39 -1.33 37.93
N GLU A 20 -33.31 -0.20 37.21
CA GLU A 20 -33.55 1.21 37.57
C GLU A 20 -32.81 1.88 38.76
N CYS A 21 -32.03 2.94 38.46
CA CYS A 21 -32.36 4.33 38.81
C CYS A 21 -31.24 5.34 38.47
N HIS A 22 -31.66 6.38 37.72
CA HIS A 22 -31.33 7.81 37.80
C HIS A 22 -29.90 8.39 37.66
N ALA A 23 -29.80 9.26 36.66
CA ALA A 23 -28.83 10.33 36.44
C ALA A 23 -29.11 11.59 37.31
N PRO A 24 -28.18 12.57 37.30
CA PRO A 24 -28.51 14.00 37.19
C PRO A 24 -27.80 14.61 35.96
N ALA A 25 -28.52 15.21 34.99
CA ALA A 25 -28.99 16.61 34.93
C ALA A 25 -27.85 17.62 34.70
N GLU A 26 -27.91 18.65 33.87
CA GLU A 26 -28.81 19.17 32.83
C GLU A 26 -28.00 20.35 32.25
N VAL A 27 -27.84 20.47 30.93
CA VAL A 27 -27.39 21.73 30.30
C VAL A 27 -28.35 22.01 29.15
N GLU A 28 -29.19 23.01 29.39
CA GLU A 28 -30.26 23.47 28.50
C GLU A 28 -29.74 23.89 27.13
N LEU A 29 -30.40 23.35 26.10
CA LEU A 29 -30.46 23.94 24.76
C LEU A 29 -31.27 25.23 24.85
N MET A 30 -30.67 26.36 24.43
CA MET A 30 -31.44 27.57 24.17
C MET A 30 -31.69 27.71 22.67
N GLU A 31 -32.98 27.80 22.35
CA GLU A 31 -33.58 27.96 21.03
C GLU A 31 -33.11 29.22 20.29
N LEU A 32 -33.02 29.12 18.97
CA LEU A 32 -33.01 30.26 18.05
C LEU A 32 -33.93 29.93 16.87
N GLY A 33 -35.22 30.16 17.10
CA GLY A 33 -36.24 30.37 16.07
C GLY A 33 -36.33 31.86 15.67
N PRO A 34 -37.13 32.19 14.64
CA PRO A 34 -36.83 33.25 13.68
C PRO A 34 -37.26 34.65 14.13
N LEU A 35 -36.47 35.67 13.75
CA LEU A 35 -36.83 37.08 13.87
C LEU A 35 -37.37 37.60 12.53
N LEU A 36 -38.69 37.53 12.36
CA LEU A 36 -39.44 38.44 11.50
C LEU A 36 -40.74 38.78 12.24
N GLU A 37 -40.79 39.98 12.83
CA GLU A 37 -42.04 40.67 13.15
C GLU A 37 -41.81 42.17 12.95
N GLU A 38 -42.52 42.72 11.97
CA GLU A 38 -42.73 44.14 11.77
C GLU A 38 -43.34 44.78 13.03
N LYS A 39 -42.84 45.96 13.39
CA LYS A 39 -43.61 46.94 14.15
C LYS A 39 -43.88 48.15 13.27
N GLY A 40 -45.17 48.40 13.09
CA GLY A 40 -45.73 49.41 12.21
C GLY A 40 -45.48 50.88 12.59
N PRO A 41 -46.11 51.80 11.83
CA PRO A 41 -45.72 53.20 11.74
C PRO A 41 -46.47 54.08 12.75
N ILE A 42 -45.79 55.11 13.26
CA ILE A 42 -46.41 56.26 13.92
C ILE A 42 -45.75 57.53 13.37
N GLY A 43 -46.53 58.40 12.71
CA GLY A 43 -46.03 59.71 12.30
C GLY A 43 -46.88 60.43 11.27
N ALA A 44 -47.99 61.02 11.73
CA ALA A 44 -48.92 61.84 10.97
C ALA A 44 -48.30 63.06 10.26
N LYS A 45 -48.80 63.38 9.05
CA LYS A 45 -49.39 64.68 8.66
C LYS A 45 -49.54 64.78 7.13
N GLY A 46 -50.73 65.16 6.66
CA GLY A 46 -50.91 65.63 5.29
C GLY A 46 -52.30 65.38 4.71
N VAL A 47 -53.25 66.24 5.06
CA VAL A 47 -54.60 66.33 4.52
C VAL A 47 -54.56 66.75 3.04
N GLN A 48 -55.28 66.05 2.16
CA GLN A 48 -56.29 66.64 1.25
C GLN A 48 -57.00 65.55 0.41
N SER A 49 -58.28 65.80 0.17
CA SER A 49 -59.28 64.88 -0.36
C SER A 49 -59.65 65.22 -1.80
N GLU A 50 -60.05 64.22 -2.58
CA GLU A 50 -61.02 64.19 -3.69
C GLU A 50 -60.72 62.89 -4.47
N GLY A 51 -61.61 61.98 -4.88
CA GLY A 51 -63.06 61.86 -4.92
C GLY A 51 -63.41 60.92 -6.10
N ALA A 52 -64.36 60.00 -5.91
CA ALA A 52 -65.00 59.10 -6.91
C ALA A 52 -64.15 57.92 -7.45
N SER A 53 -64.65 56.73 -7.79
CA SER A 53 -65.93 56.01 -7.68
C SER A 53 -65.64 54.56 -8.14
N GLY A 54 -66.30 53.56 -7.57
CA GLY A 54 -65.84 52.17 -7.58
C GLY A 54 -66.02 51.32 -8.85
N LEU A 55 -65.59 50.06 -8.73
CA LEU A 55 -66.19 48.81 -9.22
C LEU A 55 -65.24 47.63 -8.89
N ALA A 56 -65.81 46.44 -8.75
CA ALA A 56 -65.24 45.23 -8.16
C ALA A 56 -64.47 44.34 -9.14
N ASP A 57 -63.77 43.35 -8.56
CA ASP A 57 -63.17 42.11 -9.11
C ASP A 57 -61.95 42.33 -10.05
N ASP A 58 -60.80 41.67 -9.94
CA ASP A 58 -60.48 40.26 -9.66
C ASP A 58 -59.11 40.10 -8.95
N GLU A 59 -58.91 38.89 -8.40
CA GLU A 59 -57.80 38.36 -7.61
C GLU A 59 -56.40 38.43 -8.28
N GLU A 60 -55.41 38.96 -7.55
CA GLU A 60 -53.97 38.70 -7.76
C GLU A 60 -53.35 38.37 -6.39
N GLU A 61 -52.70 37.21 -6.26
CA GLU A 61 -51.46 37.02 -5.47
C GLU A 61 -50.92 35.59 -5.68
N ASP A 62 -50.03 35.45 -6.67
CA ASP A 62 -49.05 34.37 -6.81
C ASP A 62 -47.85 34.67 -5.88
N GLU A 63 -47.79 34.11 -4.67
CA GLU A 63 -46.54 34.06 -3.89
C GLU A 63 -46.37 32.73 -3.16
N GLU A 64 -46.03 31.67 -3.92
CA GLU A 64 -45.41 30.46 -3.33
C GLU A 64 -44.56 29.68 -4.36
N ILE A 65 -43.68 30.38 -5.12
CA ILE A 65 -42.74 29.73 -6.07
C ILE A 65 -41.33 30.28 -5.89
N GLY A 66 -40.84 30.35 -4.65
CA GLY A 66 -39.49 30.83 -4.33
C GLY A 66 -38.50 29.73 -3.96
N GLU A 67 -38.91 28.76 -3.14
CA GLU A 67 -37.96 27.82 -2.52
C GLU A 67 -37.74 26.51 -3.31
N VAL A 68 -38.72 26.05 -4.09
CA VAL A 68 -38.65 24.73 -4.76
C VAL A 68 -37.77 24.76 -6.02
N LEU A 69 -37.49 25.95 -6.58
CA LEU A 69 -36.68 26.11 -7.79
C LEU A 69 -35.17 26.33 -7.51
N THR A 70 -34.73 26.27 -6.25
CA THR A 70 -33.32 26.50 -5.90
C THR A 70 -32.51 25.21 -5.89
N LEU A 71 -33.11 24.09 -5.46
CA LEU A 71 -32.51 22.75 -5.46
C LEU A 71 -32.11 22.24 -6.86
N PRO A 72 -32.96 22.35 -7.90
CA PRO A 72 -32.60 21.95 -9.26
C PRO A 72 -31.49 22.83 -9.84
N LEU A 73 -31.52 24.13 -9.54
CA LEU A 73 -30.55 25.09 -10.04
C LEU A 73 -29.17 24.88 -9.39
N GLN A 74 -29.14 24.59 -8.09
CA GLN A 74 -27.93 24.33 -7.34
C GLN A 74 -27.31 22.97 -7.73
N ALA A 75 -28.13 21.96 -8.01
CA ALA A 75 -27.70 20.69 -8.58
C ALA A 75 -27.13 20.86 -10.00
N HIS A 76 -27.80 21.65 -10.85
CA HIS A 76 -27.33 21.96 -12.19
C HIS A 76 -25.99 22.70 -12.16
N HIS A 77 -25.83 23.69 -11.26
CA HIS A 77 -24.60 24.44 -11.10
C HIS A 77 -23.45 23.59 -10.53
N ALA A 78 -23.77 22.60 -9.68
CA ALA A 78 -22.80 21.61 -9.20
C ALA A 78 -22.39 20.63 -10.32
N MET A 79 -23.33 20.21 -11.17
CA MET A 79 -23.05 19.39 -12.35
C MET A 79 -22.18 20.13 -13.37
N GLU A 80 -22.46 21.41 -13.61
CA GLU A 80 -21.69 22.24 -14.54
C GLU A 80 -20.26 22.46 -14.05
N LYS A 81 -20.04 22.68 -12.74
CA LYS A 81 -18.69 22.69 -12.15
C LYS A 81 -17.99 21.35 -12.25
N MET A 82 -18.73 20.24 -12.16
CA MET A 82 -18.19 18.90 -12.32
C MET A 82 -17.80 18.64 -13.78
N GLU A 83 -18.61 19.08 -14.75
CA GLU A 83 -18.27 19.04 -16.18
C GLU A 83 -17.07 19.92 -16.50
N GLU A 84 -16.99 21.14 -15.95
CA GLU A 84 -15.84 22.03 -16.13
C GLU A 84 -14.56 21.43 -15.53
N PHE A 85 -14.67 20.77 -14.38
CA PHE A 85 -13.57 20.03 -13.76
C PHE A 85 -13.16 18.84 -14.63
N VAL A 86 -14.12 18.07 -15.15
CA VAL A 86 -13.87 16.96 -16.08
C VAL A 86 -13.22 17.44 -17.37
N HIS A 87 -13.64 18.58 -17.92
CA HIS A 87 -13.03 19.21 -19.09
C HIS A 87 -11.61 19.73 -18.81
N LYS A 88 -11.37 20.38 -17.66
CA LYS A 88 -10.01 20.81 -17.25
C LYS A 88 -9.08 19.63 -16.96
N VAL A 89 -9.63 18.50 -16.50
CA VAL A 89 -8.92 17.21 -16.37
C VAL A 89 -8.62 16.61 -17.75
N TRP A 90 -9.53 16.74 -18.71
CA TRP A 90 -9.37 16.29 -20.10
C TRP A 90 -8.29 17.08 -20.86
N GLU A 91 -8.12 18.38 -20.58
CA GLU A 91 -7.09 19.26 -21.16
C GLU A 91 -5.72 19.21 -20.45
N GLY A 92 -5.52 18.30 -19.48
CA GLY A 92 -4.21 18.06 -18.86
C GLY A 92 -3.81 19.04 -17.75
N ARG A 93 -4.72 19.92 -17.29
CA ARG A 93 -4.47 20.86 -16.19
C ARG A 93 -5.09 20.39 -14.87
N TRP A 94 -4.68 19.22 -14.38
CA TRP A 94 -5.03 18.80 -13.02
C TRP A 94 -4.12 19.47 -11.98
N ARG A 95 -4.66 19.77 -10.80
CA ARG A 95 -3.91 20.25 -9.62
C ARG A 95 -3.91 19.18 -8.55
N VAL A 96 -2.87 19.16 -7.73
CA VAL A 96 -2.83 18.30 -6.54
C VAL A 96 -3.91 18.73 -5.55
N ILE A 97 -4.50 17.76 -4.86
CA ILE A 97 -5.61 17.97 -3.92
C ILE A 97 -5.22 17.51 -2.50
N PRO A 98 -5.84 18.07 -1.46
CA PRO A 98 -5.62 17.65 -0.08
C PRO A 98 -6.30 16.30 0.23
N PHE A 99 -5.85 15.60 1.26
CA PHE A 99 -6.30 14.25 1.61
C PHE A 99 -7.81 14.16 1.90
N HIS A 100 -8.38 15.15 2.58
CA HIS A 100 -9.78 15.10 3.04
C HIS A 100 -10.81 15.06 1.89
N VAL A 101 -10.47 15.61 0.72
CA VAL A 101 -11.34 15.59 -0.47
C VAL A 101 -11.16 14.35 -1.35
N LEU A 102 -10.24 13.44 -1.00
CA LEU A 102 -10.04 12.21 -1.77
C LEU A 102 -11.28 11.29 -1.68
N PRO A 103 -11.61 10.56 -2.76
CA PRO A 103 -12.55 9.46 -2.66
C PRO A 103 -11.98 8.35 -1.77
N GLU A 104 -12.85 7.57 -1.15
CA GLU A 104 -12.48 6.60 -0.10
C GLU A 104 -11.44 5.57 -0.57
N TRP A 105 -11.55 5.10 -1.81
CA TRP A 105 -10.64 4.12 -2.39
C TRP A 105 -9.21 4.67 -2.64
N LEU A 106 -9.00 5.99 -2.56
CA LEU A 106 -7.67 6.62 -2.63
C LEU A 106 -7.09 6.96 -1.23
N LYS A 107 -7.90 6.89 -0.16
CA LYS A 107 -7.50 7.25 1.21
C LYS A 107 -6.73 6.12 1.89
N ASP A 108 -5.49 5.89 1.47
CA ASP A 108 -4.64 4.83 2.04
C ASP A 108 -3.83 5.25 3.28
N ASN A 109 -3.36 6.51 3.31
CA ASN A 109 -2.53 7.04 4.40
C ASN A 109 -2.91 8.48 4.74
N ASP A 110 -3.55 8.66 5.90
CA ASP A 110 -4.04 9.92 6.46
C ASP A 110 -2.93 10.83 7.01
N TYR A 111 -1.69 10.37 7.10
CA TYR A 111 -0.54 11.22 7.45
C TYR A 111 0.01 12.02 6.26
N LEU A 112 -0.34 11.65 5.03
CA LEU A 112 0.01 12.40 3.82
C LEU A 112 -1.10 13.42 3.56
N LEU A 113 -0.87 14.69 3.89
CA LEU A 113 -1.96 15.67 4.00
C LEU A 113 -2.27 16.38 2.67
N HIS A 114 -1.28 16.59 1.83
CA HIS A 114 -1.40 17.25 0.53
C HIS A 114 -0.62 16.52 -0.56
N GLY A 115 -0.75 16.98 -1.81
CA GLY A 115 0.08 16.51 -2.93
C GLY A 115 -0.51 15.31 -3.68
N HIS A 116 -1.77 14.96 -3.40
CA HIS A 116 -2.44 13.81 -4.01
C HIS A 116 -2.95 14.13 -5.41
N ARG A 117 -2.95 13.12 -6.28
CA ARG A 117 -3.59 13.21 -7.60
C ARG A 117 -5.11 13.11 -7.45
N PRO A 118 -5.91 13.92 -8.16
CA PRO A 118 -7.34 13.70 -8.25
C PRO A 118 -7.65 12.41 -9.01
N PRO A 119 -8.87 11.85 -8.89
CA PRO A 119 -9.31 10.77 -9.74
C PRO A 119 -9.30 11.22 -11.22
N MET A 120 -8.56 10.52 -12.06
CA MET A 120 -8.35 10.85 -13.47
C MET A 120 -8.64 9.61 -14.33
N PRO A 121 -9.85 9.43 -14.86
CA PRO A 121 -10.25 8.25 -15.64
C PRO A 121 -9.67 8.28 -17.07
N SER A 122 -8.37 8.53 -17.18
CA SER A 122 -7.61 8.57 -18.43
C SER A 122 -6.21 8.02 -18.17
N PHE A 123 -5.89 6.88 -18.81
CA PHE A 123 -4.54 6.32 -18.77
C PHE A 123 -3.51 7.32 -19.28
N ARG A 124 -3.82 8.09 -20.33
CA ARG A 124 -2.91 9.12 -20.86
C ARG A 124 -2.56 10.16 -19.79
N ALA A 125 -3.53 10.60 -18.99
CA ALA A 125 -3.28 11.52 -17.87
C ALA A 125 -2.46 10.85 -16.75
N CYS A 126 -2.74 9.59 -16.43
CA CYS A 126 -2.00 8.81 -15.42
C CYS A 126 -0.53 8.64 -15.82
N PHE A 127 -0.23 8.19 -17.05
CA PHE A 127 1.14 8.07 -17.55
C PHE A 127 1.83 9.43 -17.71
N GLY A 128 1.09 10.47 -18.13
CA GLY A 128 1.60 11.84 -18.15
C GLY A 128 1.96 12.37 -16.75
N SER A 129 1.35 11.84 -15.69
CA SER A 129 1.67 12.24 -14.31
C SER A 129 3.04 11.76 -13.82
N ILE A 130 3.66 10.76 -14.47
CA ILE A 130 5.01 10.26 -14.10
C ILE A 130 6.04 11.41 -14.05
N PHE A 131 5.89 12.41 -14.91
CA PHE A 131 6.77 13.57 -15.00
C PHE A 131 6.26 14.78 -14.18
N ARG A 132 5.30 14.58 -13.28
CA ARG A 132 4.79 15.60 -12.35
C ARG A 132 5.11 15.22 -10.90
N ILE A 133 5.12 16.22 -10.04
CA ILE A 133 5.39 16.06 -8.60
C ILE A 133 4.07 15.86 -7.85
N HIS A 134 3.95 14.74 -7.17
CA HIS A 134 2.82 14.33 -6.34
C HIS A 134 3.26 13.21 -5.37
N THR A 135 2.38 12.79 -4.47
CA THR A 135 2.66 11.76 -3.43
C THR A 135 3.21 10.44 -4.00
N GLU A 136 2.76 10.07 -5.19
CA GLU A 136 3.17 8.82 -5.87
C GLU A 136 4.46 8.94 -6.72
N THR A 137 5.08 10.12 -6.85
CA THR A 137 6.20 10.33 -7.79
C THR A 137 7.38 9.41 -7.45
N GLY A 138 7.86 9.42 -6.21
CA GLY A 138 8.99 8.55 -5.84
C GLY A 138 8.64 7.06 -5.81
N ASN A 139 7.39 6.69 -5.50
CA ASN A 139 6.94 5.30 -5.57
C ASN A 139 7.02 4.76 -7.01
N ILE A 140 6.64 5.57 -8.01
CA ILE A 140 6.77 5.21 -9.42
C ILE A 140 8.25 5.09 -9.81
N TRP A 141 9.03 6.15 -9.56
CA TRP A 141 10.41 6.25 -10.06
C TRP A 141 11.36 5.23 -9.43
N THR A 142 11.21 4.92 -8.15
CA THR A 142 12.08 3.93 -7.47
C THR A 142 11.96 2.54 -8.09
N HIS A 143 10.74 2.04 -8.30
CA HIS A 143 10.52 0.74 -8.94
C HIS A 143 10.69 0.76 -10.47
N LEU A 144 10.44 1.89 -11.15
CA LEU A 144 10.75 2.02 -12.58
C LEU A 144 12.27 1.98 -12.86
N LEU A 145 13.07 2.70 -12.06
CA LEU A 145 14.53 2.63 -12.15
C LEU A 145 15.06 1.26 -11.73
N GLY A 146 14.48 0.67 -10.69
CA GLY A 146 14.75 -0.71 -10.28
C GLY A 146 14.49 -1.71 -11.42
N LEU A 147 13.38 -1.57 -12.15
CA LEU A 147 13.05 -2.41 -13.30
C LEU A 147 14.14 -2.33 -14.37
N ILE A 148 14.59 -1.12 -14.72
CA ILE A 148 15.67 -0.92 -15.70
C ILE A 148 16.96 -1.61 -15.20
N LEU A 149 17.32 -1.43 -13.94
CA LEU A 149 18.48 -2.09 -13.32
C LEU A 149 18.40 -3.62 -13.46
N PHE A 150 17.28 -4.25 -13.07
CA PHE A 150 17.14 -5.71 -13.12
C PHE A 150 17.02 -6.27 -14.55
N LEU A 151 16.45 -5.51 -15.50
CA LEU A 151 16.48 -5.88 -16.91
C LEU A 151 17.91 -5.87 -17.46
N CYS A 152 18.70 -4.83 -17.13
CA CYS A 152 20.10 -4.75 -17.51
C CYS A 152 20.92 -5.88 -16.88
N LEU A 153 20.85 -6.07 -15.56
CA LEU A 153 21.56 -7.14 -14.85
C LEU A 153 21.17 -8.54 -15.33
N GLY A 154 19.87 -8.76 -15.56
CA GLY A 154 19.36 -10.03 -16.10
C GLY A 154 19.91 -10.30 -17.49
N THR A 155 19.85 -9.30 -18.38
CA THR A 155 20.39 -9.41 -19.75
C THR A 155 21.89 -9.69 -19.72
N LEU A 156 22.67 -8.95 -18.92
CA LEU A 156 24.11 -9.15 -18.77
C LEU A 156 24.43 -10.56 -18.25
N THR A 157 23.65 -11.07 -17.30
CA THR A 157 23.81 -12.43 -16.76
C THR A 157 23.53 -13.49 -17.82
N MET A 158 22.46 -13.34 -18.62
CA MET A 158 22.11 -14.29 -19.68
C MET A 158 23.13 -14.27 -20.83
N LEU A 159 23.71 -13.11 -21.11
CA LEU A 159 24.74 -12.92 -22.14
C LEU A 159 26.15 -13.33 -21.69
N ARG A 160 26.39 -13.61 -20.39
CA ARG A 160 27.71 -14.13 -19.95
C ARG A 160 28.06 -15.42 -20.71
N PRO A 161 29.30 -15.55 -21.22
CA PRO A 161 29.73 -16.75 -21.92
C PRO A 161 29.55 -18.02 -21.09
N ASN A 162 29.15 -19.11 -21.73
CA ASN A 162 28.85 -20.37 -21.05
C ASN A 162 30.06 -20.95 -20.30
N MET A 163 31.29 -20.58 -20.67
CA MET A 163 32.50 -21.06 -20.00
C MET A 163 32.65 -20.56 -18.56
N TYR A 164 31.85 -19.57 -18.13
CA TYR A 164 31.83 -19.07 -16.74
C TYR A 164 30.83 -19.80 -15.83
N PHE A 165 30.17 -20.84 -16.34
CA PHE A 165 29.17 -21.62 -15.59
C PHE A 165 29.53 -23.11 -15.65
N MET A 166 29.25 -23.85 -14.59
CA MET A 166 29.48 -25.30 -14.55
C MET A 166 28.39 -26.04 -15.33
N ALA A 167 27.13 -25.63 -15.14
CA ALA A 167 25.97 -26.13 -15.86
C ALA A 167 25.21 -24.95 -16.51
N PRO A 168 25.67 -24.42 -17.65
CA PRO A 168 25.23 -23.12 -18.18
C PRO A 168 23.72 -23.01 -18.38
N LEU A 169 23.07 -24.06 -18.88
CA LEU A 169 21.61 -24.05 -19.07
C LEU A 169 20.88 -23.99 -17.74
N GLN A 170 21.22 -24.87 -16.80
CA GLN A 170 20.54 -24.97 -15.51
C GLN A 170 20.78 -23.73 -14.64
N GLU A 171 22.03 -23.25 -14.58
CA GLU A 171 22.40 -22.04 -13.85
C GLU A 171 21.69 -20.80 -14.40
N LYS A 172 21.63 -20.64 -15.73
CA LYS A 172 20.88 -19.53 -16.35
C LYS A 172 19.37 -19.64 -16.10
N VAL A 173 18.80 -20.84 -16.05
CA VAL A 173 17.38 -21.02 -15.69
C VAL A 173 17.12 -20.59 -14.25
N VAL A 174 17.95 -20.99 -13.27
CA VAL A 174 17.72 -20.62 -11.86
C VAL A 174 17.88 -19.12 -11.63
N PHE A 175 18.89 -18.47 -12.24
CA PHE A 175 19.01 -17.01 -12.22
C PHE A 175 17.83 -16.34 -12.95
N GLY A 176 17.40 -16.92 -14.08
CA GLY A 176 16.25 -16.46 -14.86
C GLY A 176 14.95 -16.42 -14.05
N MET A 177 14.71 -17.40 -13.18
CA MET A 177 13.54 -17.42 -12.28
C MET A 177 13.56 -16.25 -11.29
N PHE A 178 14.72 -15.92 -10.73
CA PHE A 178 14.88 -14.74 -9.87
C PHE A 178 14.63 -13.44 -10.66
N PHE A 179 15.28 -13.28 -11.81
CA PHE A 179 15.10 -12.08 -12.65
C PHE A 179 13.65 -11.92 -13.13
N LEU A 180 12.97 -13.01 -13.49
CA LEU A 180 11.56 -12.99 -13.85
C LEU A 180 10.70 -12.50 -12.68
N GLY A 181 10.92 -13.03 -11.48
CA GLY A 181 10.23 -12.59 -10.26
C GLY A 181 10.45 -11.10 -9.97
N ALA A 182 11.71 -10.63 -10.04
CA ALA A 182 12.07 -9.23 -9.82
C ALA A 182 11.46 -8.29 -10.87
N VAL A 183 11.57 -8.63 -12.16
CA VAL A 183 11.02 -7.84 -13.27
C VAL A 183 9.51 -7.75 -13.15
N LEU A 184 8.80 -8.85 -12.87
CA LEU A 184 7.34 -8.85 -12.71
C LEU A 184 6.92 -8.02 -11.49
N CYS A 185 7.58 -8.21 -10.34
CA CYS A 185 7.30 -7.45 -9.12
C CYS A 185 7.42 -5.95 -9.34
N LEU A 186 8.57 -5.50 -9.85
CA LEU A 186 8.84 -4.08 -10.08
C LEU A 186 7.90 -3.51 -11.15
N SER A 187 7.63 -4.28 -12.21
CA SER A 187 6.69 -3.89 -13.27
C SER A 187 5.27 -3.67 -12.75
N PHE A 188 4.73 -4.64 -12.03
CA PHE A 188 3.38 -4.52 -11.46
C PHE A 188 3.28 -3.35 -10.48
N SER A 189 4.34 -3.10 -9.72
CA SER A 189 4.36 -2.03 -8.74
C SER A 189 4.39 -0.63 -9.35
N TRP A 190 5.34 -0.32 -10.25
CA TRP A 190 5.39 1.02 -10.84
C TRP A 190 4.15 1.29 -11.72
N LEU A 191 3.61 0.26 -12.39
CA LEU A 191 2.35 0.35 -13.14
C LEU A 191 1.18 0.67 -12.22
N PHE A 192 1.04 -0.07 -11.10
CA PHE A 192 0.00 0.19 -10.09
C PHE A 192 0.07 1.63 -9.61
N HIS A 193 1.24 2.08 -9.14
CA HIS A 193 1.40 3.44 -8.66
C HIS A 193 1.15 4.50 -9.75
N THR A 194 1.42 4.19 -11.01
CA THR A 194 1.09 5.09 -12.13
C THR A 194 -0.42 5.23 -12.32
N VAL A 195 -1.14 4.11 -12.40
CA VAL A 195 -2.59 4.09 -12.68
C VAL A 195 -3.46 4.13 -11.42
N TYR A 196 -2.84 4.29 -10.24
CA TYR A 196 -3.52 4.28 -8.94
C TYR A 196 -4.65 5.30 -8.88
N CYS A 197 -4.51 6.49 -9.49
CA CYS A 197 -5.56 7.50 -9.49
C CYS A 197 -6.62 7.36 -10.60
N HIS A 198 -6.63 6.26 -11.37
CA HIS A 198 -7.50 6.15 -12.55
C HIS A 198 -8.99 6.02 -12.19
N SER A 199 -9.36 4.89 -11.62
CA SER A 199 -10.70 4.56 -11.15
C SER A 199 -10.60 3.42 -10.14
N GLU A 200 -11.63 3.24 -9.31
CA GLU A 200 -11.62 2.22 -8.26
C GLU A 200 -11.36 0.81 -8.82
N LYS A 201 -11.99 0.44 -9.95
CA LYS A 201 -11.79 -0.86 -10.58
C LYS A 201 -10.35 -1.08 -11.04
N VAL A 202 -9.74 -0.07 -11.65
CA VAL A 202 -8.34 -0.14 -12.14
C VAL A 202 -7.40 -0.21 -10.95
N SER A 203 -7.58 0.64 -9.94
CA SER A 203 -6.79 0.65 -8.71
C SER A 203 -6.83 -0.70 -7.99
N ARG A 204 -8.03 -1.26 -7.77
CA ARG A 204 -8.18 -2.59 -7.16
C ARG A 204 -7.49 -3.68 -7.97
N THR A 205 -7.66 -3.69 -9.30
CA THR A 205 -7.04 -4.71 -10.17
C THR A 205 -5.52 -4.66 -10.10
N PHE A 206 -4.93 -3.47 -10.23
CA PHE A 206 -3.48 -3.32 -10.19
C PHE A 206 -2.91 -3.51 -8.77
N SER A 207 -3.67 -3.22 -7.71
CA SER A 207 -3.24 -3.52 -6.32
C SER A 207 -3.03 -5.03 -6.11
N LYS A 208 -3.90 -5.87 -6.69
CA LYS A 208 -3.76 -7.33 -6.62
C LYS A 208 -2.51 -7.81 -7.36
N LEU A 209 -2.20 -7.20 -8.51
CA LEU A 209 -0.99 -7.49 -9.27
C LEU A 209 0.27 -7.07 -8.49
N ASP A 210 0.28 -5.88 -7.89
CA ASP A 210 1.40 -5.38 -7.06
C ASP A 210 1.69 -6.35 -5.90
N TYR A 211 0.66 -6.76 -5.16
CA TYR A 211 0.80 -7.73 -4.08
C TYR A 211 1.25 -9.11 -4.56
N SER A 212 0.74 -9.57 -5.71
CA SER A 212 1.19 -10.83 -6.31
C SER A 212 2.65 -10.76 -6.73
N GLY A 213 3.10 -9.59 -7.19
CA GLY A 213 4.49 -9.29 -7.53
C GLY A 213 5.45 -9.58 -6.37
N ILE A 214 5.11 -9.17 -5.15
CA ILE A 214 5.92 -9.42 -3.95
C ILE A 214 6.14 -10.92 -3.74
N ALA A 215 5.09 -11.73 -3.85
CA ALA A 215 5.19 -13.19 -3.71
C ALA A 215 6.05 -13.81 -4.83
N LEU A 216 5.90 -13.35 -6.08
CA LEU A 216 6.69 -13.83 -7.22
C LEU A 216 8.18 -13.52 -7.06
N LEU A 217 8.53 -12.32 -6.56
CA LEU A 217 9.91 -11.97 -6.25
C LEU A 217 10.48 -12.88 -5.15
N ILE A 218 9.74 -13.09 -4.05
CA ILE A 218 10.19 -13.97 -2.96
C ILE A 218 10.40 -15.39 -3.48
N MET A 219 9.41 -15.97 -4.17
CA MET A 219 9.54 -17.30 -4.77
C MET A 219 10.74 -17.40 -5.72
N GLY A 220 10.89 -16.43 -6.63
CA GLY A 220 12.00 -16.38 -7.57
C GLY A 220 13.37 -16.30 -6.89
N SER A 221 13.48 -15.55 -5.79
CA SER A 221 14.72 -15.40 -5.03
C SER A 221 15.18 -16.69 -4.35
N PHE A 222 14.26 -17.55 -3.91
CA PHE A 222 14.62 -18.82 -3.29
C PHE A 222 15.20 -19.82 -4.30
N VAL A 223 14.87 -19.72 -5.58
CA VAL A 223 15.31 -20.69 -6.60
C VAL A 223 16.83 -20.77 -6.73
N PRO A 224 17.57 -19.69 -7.10
CA PRO A 224 19.02 -19.76 -7.22
C PRO A 224 19.69 -19.99 -5.86
N TRP A 225 19.17 -19.40 -4.78
CA TRP A 225 19.74 -19.57 -3.45
C TRP A 225 19.70 -21.03 -2.97
N LEU A 226 18.53 -21.70 -3.03
CA LEU A 226 18.41 -23.11 -2.66
C LEU A 226 19.15 -24.03 -3.63
N TYR A 227 19.25 -23.64 -4.91
CA TYR A 227 20.04 -24.41 -5.89
C TYR A 227 21.50 -24.53 -5.48
N TYR A 228 22.14 -23.41 -5.12
CA TYR A 228 23.55 -23.40 -4.72
C TYR A 228 23.76 -23.82 -3.27
N SER A 229 22.83 -23.50 -2.36
CA SER A 229 22.92 -23.87 -0.94
C SER A 229 22.58 -25.33 -0.70
N PHE A 230 21.95 -26.04 -1.62
CA PHE A 230 21.75 -27.49 -1.52
C PHE A 230 22.19 -28.17 -2.82
N TYR A 231 23.35 -27.74 -3.34
CA TYR A 231 23.87 -28.19 -4.62
C TYR A 231 24.06 -29.71 -4.65
N CYS A 232 24.74 -30.26 -3.63
CA CYS A 232 25.03 -31.68 -3.46
C CYS A 232 23.91 -32.48 -2.78
N SER A 233 22.91 -31.80 -2.20
CA SER A 233 21.80 -32.41 -1.45
C SER A 233 20.46 -32.19 -2.16
N PRO A 234 20.10 -33.00 -3.18
CA PRO A 234 18.94 -32.74 -4.02
C PRO A 234 17.59 -32.90 -3.31
N GLN A 235 17.50 -33.76 -2.29
CA GLN A 235 16.25 -33.97 -1.54
C GLN A 235 15.80 -32.73 -0.75
N PRO A 236 16.61 -32.14 0.16
CA PRO A 236 16.20 -30.92 0.87
C PRO A 236 15.93 -29.76 -0.09
N ARG A 237 16.71 -29.63 -1.17
CA ARG A 237 16.46 -28.64 -2.23
C ARG A 237 15.04 -28.73 -2.78
N LEU A 238 14.60 -29.92 -3.19
CA LEU A 238 13.27 -30.13 -3.77
C LEU A 238 12.14 -29.90 -2.75
N ILE A 239 12.34 -30.32 -1.50
CA ILE A 239 11.37 -30.11 -0.42
C ILE A 239 11.15 -28.61 -0.19
N TYR A 240 12.23 -27.84 -0.01
CA TYR A 240 12.11 -26.41 0.27
C TYR A 240 11.58 -25.60 -0.91
N LEU A 241 11.96 -25.96 -2.15
CA LEU A 241 11.36 -25.35 -3.34
C LEU A 241 9.85 -25.59 -3.41
N THR A 242 9.42 -26.82 -3.11
CA THR A 242 7.98 -27.16 -3.08
C THR A 242 7.23 -26.36 -2.02
N ILE A 243 7.78 -26.28 -0.80
CA ILE A 243 7.18 -25.52 0.30
C ILE A 243 7.03 -24.04 -0.07
N VAL A 244 8.09 -23.41 -0.60
CA VAL A 244 8.06 -22.00 -1.02
C VAL A 244 7.05 -21.75 -2.13
N CYS A 245 6.93 -22.65 -3.11
CA CYS A 245 5.93 -22.55 -4.15
C CYS A 245 4.51 -22.64 -3.58
N VAL A 246 4.23 -23.58 -2.68
CA VAL A 246 2.92 -23.71 -2.04
C VAL A 246 2.58 -22.47 -1.21
N LEU A 247 3.50 -22.00 -0.37
CA LEU A 247 3.30 -20.80 0.44
C LEU A 247 3.14 -19.54 -0.42
N GLY A 248 3.92 -19.40 -1.48
CA GLY A 248 3.85 -18.28 -2.40
C GLY A 248 2.55 -18.25 -3.20
N ILE A 249 2.08 -19.40 -3.71
CA ILE A 249 0.77 -19.51 -4.36
C ILE A 249 -0.35 -19.18 -3.37
N ALA A 250 -0.28 -19.68 -2.13
CA ALA A 250 -1.24 -19.34 -1.09
C ALA A 250 -1.27 -17.82 -0.80
N ALA A 251 -0.10 -17.17 -0.72
CA ALA A 251 0.01 -15.72 -0.57
C ALA A 251 -0.60 -14.95 -1.76
N ILE A 252 -0.39 -15.42 -2.99
CA ILE A 252 -1.02 -14.83 -4.20
C ILE A 252 -2.54 -14.96 -4.14
N VAL A 253 -3.06 -16.12 -3.73
CA VAL A 253 -4.51 -16.34 -3.56
C VAL A 253 -5.09 -15.40 -2.51
N VAL A 254 -4.42 -15.25 -1.36
CA VAL A 254 -4.81 -14.29 -0.31
C VAL A 254 -4.78 -12.85 -0.84
N ALA A 255 -3.78 -12.51 -1.65
CA ALA A 255 -3.65 -11.19 -2.28
C ALA A 255 -4.80 -10.86 -3.25
N GLN A 256 -5.53 -11.86 -3.78
CA GLN A 256 -6.70 -11.62 -4.63
C GLN A 256 -7.95 -11.20 -3.86
N TRP A 257 -7.94 -11.34 -2.53
CA TRP A 257 -9.10 -11.02 -1.69
C TRP A 257 -9.31 -9.51 -1.55
N ASP A 258 -10.50 -9.01 -1.90
CA ASP A 258 -10.78 -7.56 -1.90
C ASP A 258 -10.59 -6.89 -0.53
N ARG A 259 -10.83 -7.60 0.57
CA ARG A 259 -10.61 -7.05 1.91
C ARG A 259 -9.12 -6.85 2.22
N PHE A 260 -8.24 -7.64 1.61
CA PHE A 260 -6.80 -7.57 1.81
C PHE A 260 -6.21 -6.22 1.35
N SER A 261 -6.80 -5.60 0.33
CA SER A 261 -6.40 -4.27 -0.17
C SER A 261 -6.84 -3.10 0.70
N THR A 262 -7.70 -3.31 1.71
CA THR A 262 -8.17 -2.22 2.56
C THR A 262 -7.07 -1.70 3.51
N PRO A 263 -7.08 -0.41 3.90
CA PRO A 263 -6.06 0.14 4.81
C PRO A 263 -5.99 -0.57 6.17
N ARG A 264 -7.12 -1.12 6.65
CA ARG A 264 -7.21 -1.89 7.91
C ARG A 264 -6.33 -3.14 7.92
N HIS A 265 -6.14 -3.76 6.75
CA HIS A 265 -5.35 -4.99 6.62
C HIS A 265 -3.87 -4.72 6.31
N ARG A 266 -3.41 -3.46 6.35
CA ARG A 266 -1.99 -3.13 6.10
C ARG A 266 -1.01 -3.95 6.96
N PRO A 267 -1.22 -4.13 8.28
CA PRO A 267 -0.36 -5.00 9.09
C PRO A 267 -0.46 -6.47 8.69
N THR A 268 -1.67 -6.94 8.32
CA THR A 268 -1.88 -8.31 7.82
C THR A 268 -1.10 -8.56 6.53
N ARG A 269 -1.10 -7.61 5.59
CA ARG A 269 -0.30 -7.70 4.35
C ARG A 269 1.18 -7.81 4.66
N ALA A 270 1.69 -6.92 5.54
CA ALA A 270 3.07 -6.96 5.97
C ALA A 270 3.41 -8.32 6.62
N GLY A 271 2.55 -8.84 7.49
CA GLY A 271 2.73 -10.14 8.13
C GLY A 271 2.75 -11.33 7.17
N VAL A 272 1.87 -11.36 6.17
CA VAL A 272 1.82 -12.46 5.17
C VAL A 272 3.11 -12.51 4.36
N PHE A 273 3.54 -11.38 3.78
CA PHE A 273 4.74 -11.35 2.93
C PHE A 273 6.03 -11.45 3.74
N MET A 274 6.07 -10.85 4.93
CA MET A 274 7.19 -11.04 5.86
C MET A 274 7.30 -12.49 6.31
N GLY A 275 6.18 -13.14 6.63
CA GLY A 275 6.15 -14.58 6.96
C GLY A 275 6.63 -15.45 5.81
N LEU A 276 6.24 -15.14 4.56
CA LEU A 276 6.74 -15.83 3.38
C LEU A 276 8.26 -15.68 3.23
N GLY A 277 8.81 -14.48 3.43
CA GLY A 277 10.27 -14.27 3.42
C GLY A 277 10.99 -14.98 4.58
N LEU A 278 10.44 -14.88 5.80
CA LEU A 278 10.99 -15.49 7.01
C LEU A 278 10.90 -17.02 7.01
N SER A 279 10.08 -17.62 6.14
CA SER A 279 10.08 -19.07 5.92
C SER A 279 11.47 -19.59 5.51
N GLY A 280 12.34 -18.72 4.97
CA GLY A 280 13.73 -19.01 4.65
C GLY A 280 14.62 -19.33 5.86
N ILE A 281 14.22 -18.98 7.09
CA ILE A 281 14.98 -19.31 8.30
C ILE A 281 15.16 -20.83 8.43
N VAL A 282 14.14 -21.63 8.09
CA VAL A 282 14.19 -23.09 8.19
C VAL A 282 15.28 -23.69 7.27
N PRO A 283 15.30 -23.44 5.95
CA PRO A 283 16.38 -23.91 5.09
C PRO A 283 17.74 -23.31 5.47
N THR A 284 17.82 -22.06 5.93
CA THR A 284 19.09 -21.48 6.43
C THR A 284 19.62 -22.23 7.65
N MET A 285 18.75 -22.57 8.61
CA MET A 285 19.14 -23.35 9.80
C MET A 285 19.58 -24.75 9.41
N HIS A 286 18.85 -25.42 8.52
CA HIS A 286 19.22 -26.74 8.02
C HIS A 286 20.62 -26.72 7.37
N PHE A 287 20.84 -25.79 6.44
CA PHE A 287 22.14 -25.58 5.79
C PHE A 287 23.26 -25.32 6.81
N THR A 288 23.00 -24.47 7.80
CA THR A 288 24.01 -24.11 8.82
C THR A 288 24.37 -25.30 9.72
N ILE A 289 23.40 -26.20 9.98
CA ILE A 289 23.61 -27.41 10.78
C ILE A 289 24.39 -28.46 9.98
N GLU A 290 24.08 -28.65 8.70
CA GLU A 290 24.78 -29.61 7.83
C GLU A 290 26.24 -29.18 7.59
N GLU A 291 26.48 -27.89 7.36
CA GLU A 291 27.80 -27.40 6.90
C GLU A 291 28.67 -26.79 8.00
N GLY A 292 28.07 -26.49 9.14
CA GLY A 292 28.71 -25.75 10.21
C GLY A 292 28.72 -24.24 9.97
N PHE A 293 28.64 -23.50 11.08
CA PHE A 293 28.44 -22.05 11.08
C PHE A 293 29.51 -21.25 10.31
N VAL A 294 30.78 -21.62 10.45
CA VAL A 294 31.90 -20.90 9.82
C VAL A 294 31.87 -21.05 8.30
N LYS A 295 31.66 -22.27 7.80
CA LYS A 295 31.56 -22.55 6.36
C LYS A 295 30.32 -21.89 5.76
N ALA A 296 29.18 -22.00 6.46
CA ALA A 296 27.93 -21.38 6.03
C ALA A 296 28.03 -19.84 5.94
N THR A 297 28.71 -19.19 6.89
CA THR A 297 28.82 -17.73 6.91
C THR A 297 29.85 -17.19 5.92
N THR A 298 30.98 -17.86 5.76
CA THR A 298 32.08 -17.41 4.88
C THR A 298 31.84 -17.82 3.43
N VAL A 299 31.81 -19.12 3.17
CA VAL A 299 31.66 -19.73 1.85
C VAL A 299 30.22 -19.70 1.39
N GLY A 300 29.27 -20.04 2.27
CA GLY A 300 27.84 -20.03 1.98
C GLY A 300 27.24 -18.63 1.84
N GLN A 301 28.05 -17.56 1.97
CA GLN A 301 27.64 -16.17 1.78
C GLN A 301 26.46 -15.73 2.67
N MET A 302 26.18 -16.44 3.77
CA MET A 302 25.00 -16.22 4.61
C MET A 302 24.92 -14.81 5.22
N GLY A 303 26.05 -14.12 5.37
CA GLY A 303 26.09 -12.71 5.78
C GLY A 303 25.27 -11.78 4.87
N TRP A 304 25.29 -11.99 3.55
CA TRP A 304 24.50 -11.20 2.60
C TRP A 304 23.01 -11.46 2.73
N PHE A 305 22.63 -12.71 2.99
CA PHE A 305 21.22 -13.09 3.22
C PHE A 305 20.70 -12.54 4.56
N TYR A 306 21.55 -12.45 5.60
CA TYR A 306 21.18 -11.76 6.84
C TYR A 306 20.99 -10.26 6.63
N LEU A 307 21.89 -9.61 5.87
CA LEU A 307 21.73 -8.19 5.52
C LEU A 307 20.44 -7.96 4.73
N MET A 308 20.18 -8.79 3.72
CA MET A 308 18.93 -8.77 2.96
C MET A 308 17.71 -8.93 3.87
N GLY A 309 17.75 -9.89 4.79
CA GLY A 309 16.68 -10.14 5.77
C GLY A 309 16.43 -8.93 6.68
N ALA A 310 17.49 -8.31 7.18
CA ALA A 310 17.40 -7.10 8.01
C ALA A 310 16.73 -5.94 7.24
N MET A 311 17.05 -5.77 5.95
CA MET A 311 16.44 -4.76 5.10
C MET A 311 14.95 -5.00 4.86
N TYR A 312 14.53 -6.25 4.60
CA TYR A 312 13.10 -6.57 4.46
C TYR A 312 12.33 -6.38 5.77
N ILE A 313 12.86 -6.83 6.91
CA ILE A 313 12.21 -6.66 8.21
C ILE A 313 12.06 -5.17 8.51
N THR A 314 13.12 -4.39 8.30
CA THR A 314 13.10 -2.94 8.51
C THR A 314 12.09 -2.27 7.58
N GLY A 315 12.11 -2.59 6.28
CA GLY A 315 11.18 -2.03 5.31
C GLY A 315 9.73 -2.36 5.61
N ALA A 316 9.42 -3.62 5.93
CA ALA A 316 8.08 -4.06 6.30
C ALA A 316 7.61 -3.39 7.61
N GLY A 317 8.50 -3.23 8.59
CA GLY A 317 8.24 -2.52 9.84
C GLY A 317 7.91 -1.05 9.61
N LEU A 318 8.71 -0.34 8.80
CA LEU A 318 8.47 1.06 8.44
C LEU A 318 7.15 1.23 7.68
N TYR A 319 6.87 0.35 6.71
CA TYR A 319 5.61 0.32 5.96
C TYR A 319 4.39 0.12 6.88
N ALA A 320 4.45 -0.87 7.79
CA ALA A 320 3.34 -1.18 8.69
C ALA A 320 3.10 -0.05 9.70
N ALA A 321 4.18 0.54 10.24
CA ALA A 321 4.11 1.60 11.25
C ALA A 321 3.92 3.01 10.68
N ARG A 322 4.03 3.18 9.35
CA ARG A 322 3.96 4.47 8.63
C ARG A 322 4.98 5.50 9.10
N ILE A 323 6.21 5.07 9.30
CA ILE A 323 7.32 5.91 9.75
C ILE A 323 8.15 6.35 8.53
N PRO A 324 8.50 7.64 8.41
CA PRO A 324 8.45 8.71 9.42
C PRO A 324 7.21 9.60 9.41
N GLU A 325 6.32 9.49 8.42
CA GLU A 325 5.19 10.41 8.23
C GLU A 325 4.21 10.42 9.42
N ARG A 326 4.15 9.35 10.21
CA ARG A 326 3.43 9.30 11.49
C ARG A 326 3.90 10.34 12.50
N TYR A 327 5.20 10.64 12.52
CA TYR A 327 5.79 11.63 13.44
C TYR A 327 5.78 13.04 12.85
N PHE A 328 5.77 13.16 11.53
CA PHE A 328 5.77 14.44 10.83
C PHE A 328 4.67 14.53 9.75
N PRO A 329 3.37 14.53 10.14
CA PRO A 329 2.27 14.61 9.17
C PRO A 329 2.38 15.85 8.29
N GLY A 330 2.19 15.71 6.98
CA GLY A 330 2.30 16.81 6.02
C GLY A 330 3.72 17.23 5.64
N LYS A 331 4.77 16.69 6.29
CA LYS A 331 6.18 17.01 5.97
C LYS A 331 6.82 16.00 5.01
N CYS A 332 6.29 14.78 4.98
CA CYS A 332 6.75 13.69 4.12
C CYS A 332 5.77 13.39 2.98
N ASP A 333 4.98 14.38 2.54
CA ASP A 333 3.92 14.18 1.54
C ASP A 333 4.46 13.69 0.18
N ILE A 334 5.64 14.18 -0.23
CA ILE A 334 6.24 13.88 -1.54
C ILE A 334 7.47 12.97 -1.39
N TRP A 335 8.27 13.20 -0.35
CA TRP A 335 9.58 12.57 -0.17
C TRP A 335 9.68 11.92 1.20
N PHE A 336 10.32 10.76 1.22
CA PHE A 336 10.71 9.99 2.41
C PHE A 336 9.56 9.50 3.30
N HIS A 337 8.34 9.37 2.78
CA HIS A 337 7.31 8.58 3.46
C HIS A 337 7.63 7.07 3.43
N SER A 338 7.05 6.34 4.38
CA SER A 338 7.31 4.92 4.63
C SER A 338 7.24 4.04 3.38
N HIS A 339 6.23 4.25 2.53
CA HIS A 339 6.04 3.47 1.30
C HIS A 339 7.18 3.66 0.30
N GLN A 340 7.67 4.89 0.17
CA GLN A 340 8.81 5.22 -0.70
C GLN A 340 10.10 4.59 -0.16
N ILE A 341 10.32 4.64 1.17
CA ILE A 341 11.47 4.00 1.80
C ILE A 341 11.41 2.47 1.62
N PHE A 342 10.22 1.89 1.78
CA PHE A 342 10.00 0.46 1.54
C PHE A 342 10.38 0.06 0.11
N HIS A 343 9.95 0.82 -0.91
CA HIS A 343 10.34 0.57 -2.31
C HIS A 343 11.85 0.58 -2.52
N VAL A 344 12.55 1.58 -1.96
CA VAL A 344 14.02 1.65 -2.04
C VAL A 344 14.67 0.43 -1.39
N LEU A 345 14.19 0.01 -0.21
CA LEU A 345 14.71 -1.16 0.48
C LEU A 345 14.44 -2.47 -0.28
N VAL A 346 13.31 -2.60 -0.97
CA VAL A 346 13.01 -3.76 -1.83
C VAL A 346 14.03 -3.88 -2.96
N VAL A 347 14.30 -2.78 -3.68
CA VAL A 347 15.29 -2.77 -4.78
C VAL A 347 16.70 -3.09 -4.27
N ALA A 348 17.11 -2.46 -3.17
CA ALA A 348 18.43 -2.66 -2.60
C ALA A 348 18.61 -4.08 -2.01
N ALA A 349 17.59 -4.62 -1.35
CA ALA A 349 17.60 -6.00 -0.85
C ALA A 349 17.67 -7.02 -2.00
N ALA A 350 16.91 -6.81 -3.08
CA ALA A 350 16.98 -7.67 -4.27
C ALA A 350 18.37 -7.62 -4.92
N PHE A 351 19.04 -6.46 -4.92
CA PHE A 351 20.40 -6.33 -5.44
C PHE A 351 21.42 -7.07 -4.57
N ILE A 352 21.31 -6.95 -3.24
CA ILE A 352 22.15 -7.69 -2.29
C ILE A 352 21.92 -9.20 -2.42
N HIS A 353 20.67 -9.62 -2.61
CA HIS A 353 20.35 -11.02 -2.88
C HIS A 353 21.06 -11.51 -4.16
N PHE A 354 20.92 -10.76 -5.27
CA PHE A 354 21.60 -11.07 -6.53
C PHE A 354 23.12 -11.17 -6.35
N TYR A 355 23.72 -10.25 -5.61
CA TYR A 355 25.14 -10.27 -5.29
C TYR A 355 25.54 -11.53 -4.51
N GLY A 356 24.78 -11.87 -3.47
CA GLY A 356 25.02 -13.09 -2.66
C GLY A 356 24.93 -14.38 -3.48
N VAL A 357 23.91 -14.53 -4.34
CA VAL A 357 23.79 -15.72 -5.20
C VAL A 357 24.82 -15.75 -6.34
N SER A 358 25.29 -14.59 -6.81
CA SER A 358 26.38 -14.52 -7.79
C SER A 358 27.70 -14.98 -7.19
N ASN A 359 28.00 -14.57 -5.95
CA ASN A 359 29.19 -15.06 -5.23
C ASN A 359 29.11 -16.57 -4.97
N LEU A 360 27.92 -17.11 -4.65
CA LEU A 360 27.72 -18.56 -4.51
C LEU A 360 28.01 -19.29 -5.83
N GLN A 361 27.56 -18.75 -6.96
CA GLN A 361 27.84 -19.31 -8.28
C GLN A 361 29.34 -19.33 -8.59
N GLU A 362 30.04 -18.22 -8.33
CA GLU A 362 31.48 -18.12 -8.57
C GLU A 362 32.28 -19.06 -7.67
N PHE A 363 31.89 -19.18 -6.40
CA PHE A 363 32.48 -20.16 -5.49
C PHE A 363 32.33 -21.59 -6.02
N ARG A 364 31.13 -21.95 -6.50
CA ARG A 364 30.85 -23.27 -7.08
C ARG A 364 31.65 -23.53 -8.35
N TYR A 365 31.79 -22.51 -9.18
CA TYR A 365 32.64 -22.58 -10.36
C TYR A 365 34.10 -22.89 -9.98
N GLY A 366 34.62 -22.28 -8.91
CA GLY A 366 35.97 -22.55 -8.41
C GLY A 366 36.19 -23.97 -7.87
N LEU A 367 35.12 -24.69 -7.51
CA LEU A 367 35.17 -26.09 -7.04
C LEU A 367 34.95 -27.12 -8.15
N GLU A 368 34.82 -26.68 -9.42
CA GLU A 368 34.59 -27.55 -10.58
C GLU A 368 33.35 -28.47 -10.44
N GLY A 369 32.37 -28.08 -9.61
CA GLY A 369 31.15 -28.85 -9.38
C GLY A 369 31.33 -30.15 -8.57
N GLY A 370 32.49 -30.36 -7.95
CA GLY A 370 32.75 -31.52 -7.09
C GLY A 370 31.88 -31.54 -5.83
N CYS A 371 31.45 -32.75 -5.43
CA CYS A 371 30.72 -33.03 -4.19
C CYS A 371 31.46 -34.12 -3.39
N THR A 372 32.64 -33.80 -2.87
CA THR A 372 33.44 -34.65 -1.96
C THR A 372 33.26 -34.22 -0.51
N ASP A 373 33.58 -35.07 0.48
CA ASP A 373 33.34 -34.78 1.91
C ASP A 373 34.07 -33.51 2.40
N ASP A 374 35.23 -33.17 1.83
CA ASP A 374 35.94 -31.91 2.11
C ASP A 374 35.30 -30.67 1.44
N THR A 375 34.39 -30.89 0.49
CA THR A 375 33.68 -29.87 -0.33
C THR A 375 32.16 -29.87 -0.14
N LEU A 376 31.64 -30.52 0.92
CA LEU A 376 30.23 -30.39 1.31
C LEU A 376 29.88 -28.90 1.46
N LEU A 377 28.88 -28.45 0.70
CA LEU A 377 28.61 -27.06 0.29
C LEU A 377 29.84 -26.16 0.28
#